data_AF-A0A8H4J600-F1
#
_entry.id   AF-A0A8H4J600-F1
#
_cell.length_a   1.000
_cell.length_b   1.000
_cell.length_c   1.000
_cell.angle_alpha   90.00
_cell.angle_beta   90.00
_cell.angle_gamma   90.00
#
_symmetry.space_group_name_H-M   'P 1'
#
loop_
_entity.id
_entity.type
_entity.pdbx_description
1 polymer ?
#
loop_
_entity_poly.entity_id
_entity_poly.type
_entity_poly.pdbx_seq_one_letter_code
_entity_poly.pdbx_strand_id
1 'polypeptide(L)'
;MSSYRREDKLHCIPMPEPAADFDMPPKMLLPRIVSSTPSPHHPYTQLQDAHLDYCLKSQPWISGPSPPSSRSSSSSFEEDNDDDHYPHHDLLAASALADLNTIASAFPSLRSRATILSMAAWFRLLRLVDATLETLPCACALDRIINANLIDALRRGCRIGVVKAARPNPLDNFAGGPARTYREERENAWGCREGGRKRDASSSSSSTSSSASSSASSSRAPSPPSAAGGLCCCDPHAMASTSRRLRHLTGVFRAHVQALLPERAYRRLAAAICNTWAGYVAEANFRESVGSGLSSSSTSSISRSLLGTYLAVRERTIGVAPFFVLLEADVLPAGHVASGALKALKQSVTDVVVLQNDLCGLEPDICEDNVLNFVILASDELRAVMAGKEVRTAANGRLRGEEFGMTVQEAVKKGNEGILRATAMHNNVVEMASRHCEYLVAEMDRENCDEEAVVANEILNFVTTHYRWASQAWDF
;
A
#
# COMPACT_ATOMS: atom_id res chain seq x y z
N MET A 1 16.29 8.57 -70.98
CA MET A 1 17.74 8.30 -70.80
C MET A 1 18.43 9.60 -70.40
N SER A 2 19.45 9.49 -69.55
CA SER A 2 20.37 10.54 -69.07
C SER A 2 19.97 11.31 -67.80
N SER A 3 20.38 10.74 -66.66
CA SER A 3 21.23 11.34 -65.61
C SER A 3 21.08 12.82 -65.27
N TYR A 4 20.67 13.10 -64.01
CA TYR A 4 21.24 14.20 -63.23
C TYR A 4 21.37 13.82 -61.75
N ARG A 5 22.61 13.83 -61.25
CA ARG A 5 22.98 13.89 -59.82
C ARG A 5 22.44 15.18 -59.22
N ARG A 6 21.88 15.12 -58.01
CA ARG A 6 21.83 16.27 -57.09
C ARG A 6 22.42 15.86 -55.75
N GLU A 7 23.47 16.58 -55.39
CA GLU A 7 24.06 16.64 -54.07
C GLU A 7 23.20 17.59 -53.23
N ASP A 8 22.64 17.11 -52.12
CA ASP A 8 22.04 17.99 -51.11
C ASP A 8 22.94 18.01 -49.87
N LYS A 9 23.42 19.22 -49.58
CA LYS A 9 24.25 19.59 -48.44
C LYS A 9 23.39 19.52 -47.17
N LEU A 10 23.82 18.72 -46.21
CA LEU A 10 23.33 18.76 -44.82
C LEU A 10 23.79 20.08 -44.17
N HIS A 11 22.85 21.01 -43.98
CA HIS A 11 23.03 22.13 -43.08
C HIS A 11 22.83 21.67 -41.63
N CYS A 12 23.86 21.83 -40.80
CA CYS A 12 23.76 21.67 -39.35
C CYS A 12 22.80 22.72 -38.79
N ILE A 13 21.70 22.28 -38.20
CA ILE A 13 20.81 23.11 -37.37
C ILE A 13 21.45 23.19 -35.98
N PRO A 14 21.73 24.40 -35.44
CA PRO A 14 22.23 24.52 -34.07
C PRO A 14 21.13 24.12 -33.08
N MET A 15 21.50 23.30 -32.10
CA MET A 15 20.66 22.95 -30.96
C MET A 15 20.38 24.21 -30.13
N PRO A 16 19.12 24.50 -29.75
CA PRO A 16 18.83 25.58 -28.84
C PRO A 16 19.31 25.22 -27.42
N GLU A 17 19.90 26.20 -26.75
CA GLU A 17 20.23 26.14 -25.32
C GLU A 17 18.98 25.84 -24.47
N PRO A 18 19.12 25.12 -23.35
CA PRO A 18 17.99 24.81 -22.48
C PRO A 18 17.55 26.07 -21.73
N ALA A 19 16.31 26.51 -22.01
CA ALA A 19 15.63 27.49 -21.19
C ALA A 19 15.37 26.89 -19.79
N ALA A 20 15.95 27.52 -18.78
CA ALA A 20 15.65 27.28 -17.39
C ALA A 20 14.31 27.94 -17.06
N ASP A 21 13.22 27.18 -17.15
CA ASP A 21 11.97 27.44 -16.43
C ASP A 21 11.21 26.11 -16.32
N PHE A 22 11.20 25.54 -15.13
CA PHE A 22 10.37 24.39 -14.78
C PHE A 22 8.92 24.88 -14.65
N ASP A 23 8.18 24.83 -15.74
CA ASP A 23 6.75 25.08 -15.76
C ASP A 23 6.05 23.97 -14.96
N MET A 24 5.33 24.35 -13.90
CA MET A 24 4.54 23.42 -13.09
C MET A 24 3.54 22.67 -13.99
N PRO A 25 3.32 21.36 -13.77
CA PRO A 25 2.42 20.59 -14.63
C PRO A 25 1.01 21.19 -14.62
N PRO A 26 0.29 21.12 -15.76
CA PRO A 26 -1.04 21.70 -15.90
C PRO A 26 -1.99 21.14 -14.84
N LYS A 27 -2.76 22.03 -14.21
CA LYS A 27 -3.84 21.67 -13.28
C LYS A 27 -4.67 20.54 -13.89
N MET A 28 -4.64 19.35 -13.30
CA MET A 28 -5.49 18.22 -13.67
C MET A 28 -6.95 18.65 -13.52
N LEU A 29 -7.59 18.97 -14.63
CA LEU A 29 -9.04 19.18 -14.71
C LEU A 29 -9.67 17.81 -14.98
N LEU A 30 -9.94 17.05 -13.93
CA LEU A 30 -10.83 15.88 -14.03
C LEU A 30 -12.24 16.38 -14.42
N PRO A 31 -12.97 15.68 -15.30
CA PRO A 31 -14.36 16.03 -15.64
C PRO A 31 -15.21 16.08 -14.38
N ARG A 32 -15.68 17.26 -14.02
CA ARG A 32 -16.53 17.47 -12.84
C ARG A 32 -17.96 17.10 -13.21
N ILE A 33 -18.37 15.86 -12.91
CA ILE A 33 -19.79 15.47 -12.97
C ILE A 33 -20.49 16.17 -11.79
N VAL A 34 -21.55 16.91 -12.09
CA VAL A 34 -22.14 17.92 -11.19
C VAL A 34 -22.70 17.27 -9.92
N SER A 35 -22.13 17.62 -8.76
CA SER A 35 -22.59 17.21 -7.42
C SER A 35 -23.53 18.27 -6.83
N SER A 36 -24.77 17.91 -6.53
CA SER A 36 -25.70 18.70 -5.71
C SER A 36 -25.30 18.68 -4.23
N THR A 37 -25.34 19.81 -3.53
CA THR A 37 -25.01 19.93 -2.11
C THR A 37 -26.09 19.34 -1.18
N PRO A 38 -25.74 18.66 -0.06
CA PRO A 38 -26.73 18.06 0.84
C PRO A 38 -27.33 19.06 1.85
N SER A 39 -28.57 18.78 2.27
CA SER A 39 -29.40 19.57 3.20
C SER A 39 -28.97 19.47 4.68
N PRO A 40 -29.17 20.53 5.50
CA PRO A 40 -28.81 20.56 6.93
C PRO A 40 -29.61 19.64 7.86
N HIS A 41 -30.61 18.89 7.37
CA HIS A 41 -31.35 17.88 8.16
C HIS A 41 -30.74 16.47 8.03
N HIS A 42 -29.41 16.38 7.90
CA HIS A 42 -28.72 15.16 7.51
C HIS A 42 -28.71 14.09 8.63
N PRO A 43 -28.90 12.80 8.34
CA PRO A 43 -28.97 11.66 9.30
C PRO A 43 -27.76 11.43 10.25
N TYR A 44 -26.80 12.34 10.36
CA TYR A 44 -25.52 12.14 11.05
C TYR A 44 -25.58 12.16 12.59
N THR A 45 -26.58 12.79 13.21
CA THR A 45 -26.66 12.87 14.68
C THR A 45 -26.95 11.52 15.34
N GLN A 46 -27.77 10.66 14.72
CA GLN A 46 -28.01 9.34 15.29
C GLN A 46 -26.84 8.36 15.03
N LEU A 47 -26.00 8.58 14.00
CA LEU A 47 -24.85 7.73 13.63
C LEU A 47 -23.84 7.54 14.77
N GLN A 48 -23.73 8.53 15.65
CA GLN A 48 -22.67 8.66 16.63
C GLN A 48 -22.72 7.55 17.68
N ASP A 49 -23.90 7.21 18.22
CA ASP A 49 -24.03 6.27 19.34
C ASP A 49 -23.54 4.85 19.01
N ALA A 50 -23.79 4.36 17.80
CA ALA A 50 -23.43 3.00 17.40
C ALA A 50 -21.93 2.82 17.09
N HIS A 51 -21.28 3.84 16.52
CA HIS A 51 -19.84 3.82 16.29
C HIS A 51 -19.08 4.09 17.59
N LEU A 52 -19.61 4.98 18.43
CA LEU A 52 -19.08 5.26 19.75
C LEU A 52 -19.08 4.00 20.62
N ASP A 53 -20.20 3.28 20.67
CA ASP A 53 -20.30 2.00 21.39
C ASP A 53 -19.31 0.95 20.85
N TYR A 54 -19.07 0.93 19.53
CA TYR A 54 -18.02 0.11 18.92
C TYR A 54 -16.60 0.51 19.37
N CYS A 55 -16.29 1.81 19.39
CA CYS A 55 -15.01 2.35 19.84
C CYS A 55 -14.77 2.11 21.34
N LEU A 56 -15.82 2.19 22.15
CA LEU A 56 -15.76 1.93 23.59
C LEU A 56 -15.58 0.44 23.89
N LYS A 57 -16.34 -0.44 23.23
CA LYS A 57 -16.24 -1.91 23.41
C LYS A 57 -14.93 -2.51 22.90
N SER A 58 -14.20 -1.82 22.01
CA SER A 58 -12.94 -2.29 21.45
C SER A 58 -11.70 -2.00 22.32
N GLN A 59 -11.82 -1.15 23.36
CA GLN A 59 -10.69 -0.70 24.19
C GLN A 59 -10.73 -1.11 25.69
N PRO A 60 -11.16 -2.32 26.11
CA PRO A 60 -11.20 -2.69 27.54
C PRO A 60 -9.82 -2.90 28.21
N TRP A 61 -8.70 -2.58 27.54
CA TRP A 61 -7.33 -2.94 27.97
C TRP A 61 -6.42 -1.77 28.34
N ILE A 62 -6.92 -0.53 28.26
CA ILE A 62 -6.13 0.66 28.63
C ILE A 62 -5.72 0.59 30.12
N SER A 63 -6.44 -0.19 30.93
CA SER A 63 -6.01 -0.62 32.25
C SER A 63 -4.97 -1.75 32.13
N GLY A 64 -3.70 -1.40 32.01
CA GLY A 64 -2.61 -2.37 32.25
C GLY A 64 -2.74 -3.01 33.64
N PRO A 65 -2.20 -4.22 33.87
CA PRO A 65 -2.18 -4.80 35.21
C PRO A 65 -1.43 -3.85 36.14
N SER A 66 -2.16 -3.21 37.07
CA SER A 66 -1.53 -2.49 38.17
C SER A 66 -0.58 -3.45 38.89
N PRO A 67 0.65 -3.01 39.24
CA PRO A 67 1.56 -3.84 40.01
C PRO A 67 0.83 -4.33 41.28
N PRO A 68 1.11 -5.54 41.78
CA PRO A 68 0.43 -6.08 42.95
C PRO A 68 0.69 -5.16 44.14
N SER A 69 -0.27 -4.29 44.43
CA SER A 69 -0.29 -3.46 45.62
C SER A 69 -0.52 -4.40 46.81
N SER A 70 0.52 -4.53 47.62
CA SER A 70 0.50 -5.27 48.86
C SER A 70 -0.63 -4.76 49.75
N ARG A 71 -1.54 -5.68 50.10
CA ARG A 71 -2.61 -5.51 51.08
C ARG A 71 -2.11 -4.84 52.37
N SER A 72 -2.78 -3.77 52.77
CA SER A 72 -3.04 -3.48 54.18
C SER A 72 -4.52 -3.12 54.34
N SER A 73 -5.04 -3.52 55.48
CA SER A 73 -6.44 -3.77 55.81
C SER A 73 -7.20 -2.54 56.32
N SER A 74 -8.53 -2.58 56.10
CA SER A 74 -9.58 -2.02 56.97
C SER A 74 -9.77 -0.49 57.00
N SER A 75 -10.81 0.01 56.30
CA SER A 75 -11.69 1.06 56.84
C SER A 75 -12.95 1.24 55.96
N SER A 76 -14.12 1.25 56.61
CA SER A 76 -15.40 1.89 56.27
C SER A 76 -15.75 2.18 54.80
N PHE A 77 -16.79 1.48 54.32
CA PHE A 77 -17.61 1.86 53.16
C PHE A 77 -18.35 3.17 53.47
N GLU A 78 -17.88 4.29 52.92
CA GLU A 78 -18.72 5.42 52.55
C GLU A 78 -19.03 5.27 51.06
N GLU A 79 -20.32 5.32 50.69
CA GLU A 79 -20.76 5.38 49.29
C GLU A 79 -20.39 6.76 48.73
N ASP A 80 -19.13 6.94 48.34
CA ASP A 80 -18.73 8.02 47.45
C ASP A 80 -19.39 7.75 46.08
N ASN A 81 -20.49 8.47 45.82
CA ASN A 81 -20.95 8.77 44.46
C ASN A 81 -19.98 9.78 43.84
N ASP A 82 -18.71 9.38 43.71
CA ASP A 82 -17.81 10.05 42.80
C ASP A 82 -18.33 9.74 41.39
N ASP A 83 -19.00 10.74 40.84
CA ASP A 83 -19.36 10.86 39.44
C ASP A 83 -18.04 10.91 38.65
N ASP A 84 -17.41 9.74 38.52
CA ASP A 84 -16.17 9.49 37.78
C ASP A 84 -16.45 9.82 36.32
N HIS A 85 -16.34 11.10 36.00
CA HIS A 85 -16.42 11.63 34.66
C HIS A 85 -15.18 11.14 33.92
N TYR A 86 -15.24 9.92 33.37
CA TYR A 86 -14.12 9.27 32.69
C TYR A 86 -13.68 10.13 31.50
N PRO A 87 -12.55 10.86 31.58
CA PRO A 87 -12.09 11.74 30.50
C PRO A 87 -11.73 10.95 29.22
N HIS A 88 -11.69 9.63 29.29
CA HIS A 88 -11.48 8.73 28.17
C HIS A 88 -12.68 8.62 27.22
N HIS A 89 -13.91 8.88 27.68
CA HIS A 89 -15.10 8.73 26.85
C HIS A 89 -15.16 9.81 25.76
N ASP A 90 -14.85 11.05 26.13
CA ASP A 90 -14.83 12.18 25.20
C ASP A 90 -13.75 12.05 24.13
N LEU A 91 -12.57 11.54 24.49
CA LEU A 91 -11.49 11.28 23.54
C LEU A 91 -11.86 10.19 22.53
N LEU A 92 -12.57 9.14 22.98
CA LEU A 92 -13.05 8.09 22.08
C LEU A 92 -14.16 8.60 21.16
N ALA A 93 -15.03 9.47 21.66
CA ALA A 93 -16.06 10.12 20.84
C ALA A 93 -15.47 11.04 19.78
N ALA A 94 -14.50 11.87 20.17
CA ALA A 94 -13.79 12.75 19.23
C ALA A 94 -13.08 11.94 18.14
N SER A 95 -12.41 10.83 18.50
CA SER A 95 -11.75 9.97 17.53
C SER A 95 -12.74 9.28 16.59
N ALA A 96 -13.86 8.78 17.10
CA ALA A 96 -14.91 8.15 16.30
C ALA A 96 -15.54 9.15 15.31
N LEU A 97 -15.76 10.38 15.76
CA LEU A 97 -16.28 11.46 14.93
C LEU A 97 -15.28 11.87 13.83
N ALA A 98 -13.98 11.90 14.15
CA ALA A 98 -12.94 12.14 13.16
C ALA A 98 -12.96 11.06 12.07
N ASP A 99 -13.02 9.78 12.44
CA ASP A 99 -13.08 8.67 11.47
C ASP A 99 -14.34 8.78 10.58
N LEU A 100 -15.50 9.13 11.14
CA LEU A 100 -16.74 9.36 10.37
C LEU A 100 -16.61 10.53 9.39
N ASN A 101 -16.03 11.65 9.81
CA ASN A 101 -15.81 12.83 8.95
C ASN A 101 -14.82 12.53 7.82
N THR A 102 -13.78 11.73 8.09
CA THR A 102 -12.85 11.22 7.09
C THR A 102 -13.60 10.41 6.03
N ILE A 103 -14.47 9.47 6.43
CA ILE A 103 -15.26 8.68 5.47
C ILE A 103 -16.23 9.56 4.67
N ALA A 104 -16.94 10.47 5.34
CA ALA A 104 -17.91 11.35 4.67
C ALA A 104 -17.25 12.30 3.65
N SER A 105 -16.03 12.74 3.90
CA SER A 105 -15.27 13.57 2.96
C SER A 105 -14.65 12.78 1.80
N ALA A 106 -14.30 11.50 2.02
CA ALA A 106 -13.84 10.61 0.95
C ALA A 106 -14.98 10.15 0.02
N PHE A 107 -16.15 9.87 0.58
CA PHE A 107 -17.27 9.27 -0.12
C PHE A 107 -18.58 10.07 0.11
N PRO A 108 -18.67 11.30 -0.44
CA PRO A 108 -19.78 12.22 -0.17
C PRO A 108 -21.15 11.72 -0.65
N SER A 109 -21.20 10.77 -1.60
CA SER A 109 -22.47 10.28 -2.14
C SER A 109 -23.03 9.05 -1.41
N LEU A 110 -22.34 8.54 -0.38
CA LEU A 110 -22.85 7.42 0.41
C LEU A 110 -24.15 7.79 1.12
N ARG A 111 -25.14 6.90 1.01
CA ARG A 111 -26.48 7.13 1.57
C ARG A 111 -26.73 6.24 2.77
N SER A 112 -26.24 5.00 2.74
CA SER A 112 -26.45 4.07 3.84
C SER A 112 -25.56 4.42 5.03
N ARG A 113 -26.25 4.77 6.11
CA ARG A 113 -25.68 4.84 7.45
C ARG A 113 -24.90 3.57 7.83
N ALA A 114 -25.42 2.39 7.50
CA ALA A 114 -24.76 1.12 7.81
C ALA A 114 -23.43 0.98 7.07
N THR A 115 -23.36 1.43 5.82
CA THR A 115 -22.14 1.43 5.01
C THR A 115 -21.11 2.40 5.58
N ILE A 116 -21.49 3.63 5.89
CA ILE A 116 -20.60 4.66 6.47
C ILE A 116 -20.01 4.17 7.80
N LEU A 117 -20.85 3.64 8.70
CA LEU A 117 -20.40 3.06 9.97
C LEU A 117 -19.44 1.90 9.78
N SER A 118 -19.71 1.02 8.81
CA SER A 118 -18.84 -0.12 8.50
C SER A 118 -17.49 0.32 7.92
N MET A 119 -17.48 1.37 7.08
CA MET A 119 -16.25 1.96 6.54
C MET A 119 -15.42 2.61 7.65
N ALA A 120 -16.04 3.38 8.55
CA ALA A 120 -15.34 4.00 9.68
C ALA A 120 -14.78 2.93 10.64
N ALA A 121 -15.56 1.88 10.94
CA ALA A 121 -15.10 0.75 11.73
C ALA A 121 -13.92 0.01 11.07
N TRP A 122 -13.93 -0.14 9.73
CA TRP A 122 -12.81 -0.73 8.98
C TRP A 122 -11.58 0.18 9.03
N PHE A 123 -11.73 1.48 8.77
CA PHE A 123 -10.65 2.45 8.84
C PHE A 123 -9.96 2.44 10.20
N ARG A 124 -10.76 2.44 11.28
CA ARG A 124 -10.27 2.34 12.65
C ARG A 124 -9.54 1.03 12.91
N LEU A 125 -10.11 -0.10 12.48
CA LEU A 125 -9.48 -1.41 12.64
C LEU A 125 -8.15 -1.47 11.89
N LEU A 126 -8.11 -1.02 10.63
CA LEU A 126 -6.93 -1.00 9.79
C LEU A 126 -5.79 -0.24 10.49
N ARG A 127 -6.03 1.00 10.93
CA ARG A 127 -5.01 1.81 11.63
C ARG A 127 -4.50 1.15 12.91
N LEU A 128 -5.38 0.56 13.71
CA LEU A 128 -4.99 -0.10 14.95
C LEU A 128 -4.19 -1.38 14.70
N VAL A 129 -4.58 -2.15 13.68
CA VAL A 129 -3.86 -3.36 13.29
C VAL A 129 -2.49 -2.96 12.75
N ASP A 130 -2.43 -2.05 11.79
CA ASP A 130 -1.20 -1.55 11.16
C ASP A 130 -0.15 -1.12 12.20
N ALA A 131 -0.50 -0.17 13.07
CA ALA A 131 0.36 0.29 14.17
C ALA A 131 0.77 -0.84 15.13
N THR A 132 -0.08 -1.86 15.31
CA THR A 132 0.28 -3.03 16.13
C THR A 132 1.26 -3.94 15.40
N LEU A 133 1.09 -4.14 14.08
CA LEU A 133 1.94 -5.03 13.28
C LEU A 133 3.34 -4.43 13.09
N GLU A 134 3.47 -3.11 13.00
CA GLU A 134 4.77 -2.41 12.93
C GLU A 134 5.65 -2.65 14.16
N THR A 135 5.05 -2.90 15.33
CA THR A 135 5.80 -3.22 16.56
C THR A 135 6.33 -4.66 16.61
N LEU A 136 5.99 -5.51 15.64
CA LEU A 136 6.38 -6.92 15.67
C LEU A 136 7.80 -7.13 15.11
N PRO A 137 8.63 -7.96 15.76
CA PRO A 137 10.06 -8.05 15.45
C PRO A 137 10.42 -8.91 14.21
N CYS A 138 9.50 -9.71 13.66
CA CYS A 138 9.78 -10.53 12.46
C CYS A 138 8.53 -10.90 11.65
N ALA A 139 8.72 -11.27 10.37
CA ALA A 139 7.65 -11.78 9.51
C ALA A 139 7.02 -13.08 10.04
N CYS A 140 7.83 -13.91 10.70
CA CYS A 140 7.37 -15.14 11.32
C CYS A 140 6.29 -14.95 12.41
N ALA A 141 6.41 -13.89 13.21
CA ALA A 141 5.43 -13.53 14.22
C ALA A 141 4.15 -13.00 13.56
N LEU A 142 4.32 -12.20 12.50
CA LEU A 142 3.25 -11.62 11.72
C LEU A 142 2.36 -12.69 11.08
N ASP A 143 2.95 -13.67 10.37
CA ASP A 143 2.21 -14.76 9.72
C ASP A 143 1.34 -15.55 10.71
N ARG A 144 1.91 -15.89 11.87
CA ARG A 144 1.18 -16.60 12.94
C ARG A 144 0.04 -15.76 13.47
N ILE A 145 0.29 -14.49 13.76
CA ILE A 145 -0.70 -13.58 14.33
C ILE A 145 -1.85 -13.36 13.35
N ILE A 146 -1.54 -13.08 12.08
CA ILE A 146 -2.54 -12.79 11.05
C ILE A 146 -3.42 -14.00 10.75
N ASN A 147 -2.81 -15.16 10.46
CA ASN A 147 -3.57 -16.34 10.07
C ASN A 147 -4.43 -16.85 11.23
N ALA A 148 -3.85 -17.01 12.42
CA ALA A 148 -4.54 -17.63 13.55
C ALA A 148 -5.56 -16.71 14.24
N ASN A 149 -5.42 -15.38 14.13
CA ASN A 149 -6.27 -14.46 14.86
C ASN A 149 -7.18 -13.62 13.96
N LEU A 150 -6.66 -13.04 12.87
CA LEU A 150 -7.44 -12.12 12.06
C LEU A 150 -8.29 -12.87 11.04
N ILE A 151 -7.64 -13.67 10.19
CA ILE A 151 -8.31 -14.41 9.12
C ILE A 151 -9.27 -15.45 9.70
N ASP A 152 -8.83 -16.21 10.70
CA ASP A 152 -9.69 -17.20 11.35
C ASP A 152 -10.87 -16.56 12.09
N ALA A 153 -10.71 -15.40 12.74
CA ALA A 153 -11.83 -14.73 13.39
C ALA A 153 -12.88 -14.25 12.37
N LEU A 154 -12.46 -13.70 11.23
CA LEU A 154 -13.37 -13.28 10.17
C LEU A 154 -14.10 -14.46 9.50
N ARG A 155 -13.39 -15.59 9.33
CA ARG A 155 -13.97 -16.82 8.76
C ARG A 155 -14.96 -17.50 9.69
N ARG A 156 -14.74 -17.45 11.02
CA ARG A 156 -15.70 -17.99 12.00
C ARG A 156 -17.03 -17.23 11.88
N GLY A 157 -18.04 -17.86 11.31
CA GLY A 157 -19.38 -17.28 11.10
C GLY A 157 -19.75 -17.13 9.63
N CYS A 158 -18.77 -17.04 8.73
CA CYS A 158 -19.03 -17.19 7.31
C CYS A 158 -18.76 -18.63 6.89
N ARG A 159 -19.70 -19.27 6.19
CA ARG A 159 -19.37 -20.42 5.34
C ARG A 159 -18.58 -19.97 4.10
N ILE A 160 -17.58 -19.10 4.28
CA ILE A 160 -16.57 -18.85 3.25
C ILE A 160 -15.80 -20.15 3.20
N GLY A 161 -16.07 -20.96 2.16
CA GLY A 161 -15.23 -22.12 1.88
C GLY A 161 -13.79 -21.66 1.90
N VAL A 162 -12.89 -22.47 2.45
CA VAL A 162 -11.46 -22.22 2.35
C VAL A 162 -11.13 -22.23 0.86
N VAL A 163 -11.22 -21.06 0.23
CA VAL A 163 -10.45 -20.82 -0.97
C VAL A 163 -9.04 -20.94 -0.42
N LYS A 164 -8.42 -22.11 -0.61
CA LYS A 164 -6.98 -22.18 -0.66
C LYS A 164 -6.67 -21.09 -1.67
N ALA A 165 -6.28 -19.91 -1.18
CA ALA A 165 -5.49 -19.03 -1.99
C ALA A 165 -4.36 -19.95 -2.43
N ALA A 166 -4.45 -20.45 -3.66
CA ALA A 166 -3.31 -21.09 -4.30
C ALA A 166 -2.21 -20.10 -4.00
N ARG A 167 -1.20 -20.50 -3.20
CA ARG A 167 -0.12 -19.61 -2.77
C ARG A 167 0.23 -18.84 -4.03
N PRO A 168 -0.17 -17.56 -4.16
CA PRO A 168 -0.11 -16.96 -5.46
C PRO A 168 1.37 -16.73 -5.60
N ASN A 169 2.01 -17.57 -6.40
CA ASN A 169 3.28 -17.21 -6.95
C ASN A 169 2.97 -15.90 -7.66
N PRO A 170 3.48 -14.75 -7.18
CA PRO A 170 3.09 -13.46 -7.73
C PRO A 170 3.40 -13.37 -9.22
N LEU A 171 4.18 -14.31 -9.76
CA LEU A 171 4.49 -14.49 -11.18
C LEU A 171 3.42 -15.28 -11.96
N ASP A 172 2.71 -16.23 -11.34
CA ASP A 172 1.77 -17.11 -12.07
C ASP A 172 0.40 -16.46 -12.29
N ASN A 173 -0.02 -15.54 -11.42
CA ASN A 173 -1.24 -14.74 -11.62
C ASN A 173 -1.11 -13.74 -12.78
N PHE A 174 0.10 -13.46 -13.27
CA PHE A 174 0.34 -12.62 -14.45
C PHE A 174 0.39 -13.40 -15.77
N ALA A 175 0.41 -14.74 -15.71
CA ALA A 175 0.59 -15.59 -16.89
C ALA A 175 -0.73 -16.13 -17.49
N GLY A 176 -1.86 -16.11 -16.77
CA GLY A 176 -3.01 -16.97 -17.11
C GLY A 176 -4.40 -16.34 -17.34
N GLY A 177 -4.58 -15.03 -17.19
CA GLY A 177 -5.92 -14.40 -17.33
C GLY A 177 -6.23 -13.85 -18.74
N PRO A 178 -7.51 -13.76 -19.17
CA PRO A 178 -7.91 -13.11 -20.40
C PRO A 178 -7.81 -11.58 -20.25
N ALA A 179 -6.59 -11.07 -20.21
CA ALA A 179 -6.23 -9.65 -20.06
C ALA A 179 -5.00 -9.30 -20.92
N ARG A 180 -4.93 -9.87 -22.13
CA ARG A 180 -3.77 -9.73 -23.01
C ARG A 180 -3.54 -8.27 -23.44
N THR A 181 -4.60 -7.51 -23.64
CA THR A 181 -4.56 -6.08 -23.98
C THR A 181 -4.14 -5.20 -22.80
N TYR A 182 -4.68 -5.45 -21.61
CA TYR A 182 -4.35 -4.67 -20.41
C TYR A 182 -2.91 -4.88 -19.94
N ARG A 183 -2.40 -6.11 -20.09
CA ARG A 183 -0.99 -6.41 -19.82
C ARG A 183 -0.06 -5.68 -20.77
N GLU A 184 -0.35 -5.67 -22.07
CA GLU A 184 0.47 -4.99 -23.07
C GLU A 184 0.44 -3.46 -22.89
N GLU A 185 -0.71 -2.87 -22.60
CA GLU A 185 -0.80 -1.43 -22.27
C GLU A 185 -0.04 -1.10 -20.98
N ARG A 186 -0.20 -1.93 -19.96
CA ARG A 186 0.55 -1.79 -18.71
C ARG A 186 2.04 -1.99 -18.94
N GLU A 187 2.50 -2.89 -19.81
CA GLU A 187 3.92 -3.10 -20.15
C GLU A 187 4.48 -1.96 -21.04
N ASN A 188 3.67 -1.39 -21.93
CA ASN A 188 4.02 -0.24 -22.78
C ASN A 188 4.13 1.07 -21.99
N ALA A 189 3.35 1.21 -20.90
CA ALA A 189 3.43 2.33 -19.96
C ALA A 189 4.81 2.48 -19.28
N TRP A 190 5.63 1.43 -19.22
CA TRP A 190 6.98 1.46 -18.61
C TRP A 190 8.06 2.09 -19.50
N GLY A 191 7.70 2.65 -20.66
CA GLY A 191 8.53 3.63 -21.39
C GLY A 191 9.91 3.19 -21.87
N CYS A 192 10.24 1.89 -21.87
CA CYS A 192 11.56 1.42 -22.29
C CYS A 192 11.49 0.68 -23.63
N ARG A 193 11.67 1.42 -24.72
CA ARG A 193 12.08 0.83 -26.00
C ARG A 193 13.52 0.35 -25.84
N GLU A 194 13.72 -0.93 -25.54
CA GLU A 194 15.05 -1.53 -25.67
C GLU A 194 15.48 -1.41 -27.13
N GLY A 195 16.43 -0.52 -27.40
CA GLY A 195 17.13 -0.47 -28.67
C GLY A 195 17.83 -1.80 -28.90
N GLY A 196 17.21 -2.67 -29.68
CA GLY A 196 17.78 -3.95 -30.11
C GLY A 196 19.08 -3.72 -30.88
N ARG A 197 20.21 -3.70 -30.17
CA ARG A 197 21.52 -3.88 -30.77
C ARG A 197 21.66 -5.35 -31.16
N LYS A 198 21.48 -5.62 -32.46
CA LYS A 198 22.03 -6.81 -33.11
C LYS A 198 23.52 -6.91 -32.75
N ARG A 199 23.91 -7.96 -32.02
CA ARG A 199 25.31 -8.37 -31.90
C ARG A 199 25.57 -9.35 -33.02
N ASP A 200 26.43 -8.96 -33.95
CA ASP A 200 27.02 -9.87 -34.91
C ASP A 200 27.98 -10.80 -34.19
N ALA A 201 27.77 -12.09 -34.40
CA ALA A 201 28.69 -13.14 -34.00
C ALA A 201 29.93 -13.08 -34.90
N SER A 202 31.11 -12.96 -34.29
CA SER A 202 32.35 -13.36 -34.93
C SER A 202 33.27 -14.04 -33.91
N SER A 203 33.96 -15.02 -34.45
CA SER A 203 34.60 -16.17 -33.84
C SER A 203 36.09 -15.95 -33.51
N SER A 204 36.67 -16.96 -32.84
CA SER A 204 38.11 -17.31 -32.69
C SER A 204 38.87 -16.57 -31.57
N SER A 205 39.80 -17.15 -30.80
CA SER A 205 40.42 -18.49 -30.77
C SER A 205 41.26 -18.67 -29.48
N SER A 206 41.36 -19.92 -29.02
CA SER A 206 42.44 -20.64 -28.31
C SER A 206 43.62 -19.93 -27.61
N SER A 207 43.93 -20.37 -26.38
CA SER A 207 45.26 -20.82 -25.88
C SER A 207 45.14 -21.27 -24.40
N THR A 208 45.19 -22.57 -24.08
CA THR A 208 46.34 -23.42 -23.65
C THR A 208 46.91 -23.18 -22.24
N SER A 209 46.81 -24.24 -21.43
CA SER A 209 47.70 -24.71 -20.32
C SER A 209 47.98 -23.74 -19.16
N SER A 210 47.87 -24.15 -17.88
CA SER A 210 48.81 -25.08 -17.26
C SER A 210 48.32 -25.56 -15.88
N SER A 211 48.67 -26.80 -15.56
CA SER A 211 48.54 -27.47 -14.28
C SER A 211 49.42 -26.85 -13.19
N ALA A 212 48.93 -26.81 -11.95
CA ALA A 212 49.77 -26.91 -10.75
C ALA A 212 48.92 -27.39 -9.56
N SER A 213 49.13 -28.65 -9.21
CA SER A 213 48.79 -29.26 -7.94
C SER A 213 49.60 -28.61 -6.81
N SER A 214 48.95 -28.29 -5.69
CA SER A 214 49.63 -28.04 -4.42
C SER A 214 48.73 -28.49 -3.27
N SER A 215 49.10 -29.66 -2.76
CA SER A 215 48.65 -30.24 -1.50
C SER A 215 49.18 -29.38 -0.34
N ALA A 216 48.30 -28.90 0.53
CA ALA A 216 48.68 -28.31 1.81
C ALA A 216 47.65 -28.67 2.89
N SER A 217 48.06 -29.62 3.74
CA SER A 217 47.90 -29.62 5.20
C SER A 217 46.59 -29.07 5.79
N SER A 218 45.72 -30.01 6.15
CA SER A 218 44.58 -29.90 7.04
C SER A 218 45.00 -29.49 8.46
N SER A 219 44.86 -28.21 8.80
CA SER A 219 44.67 -27.74 10.17
C SER A 219 43.17 -27.60 10.45
N ARG A 220 42.69 -28.44 11.37
CA ARG A 220 41.29 -28.54 11.80
C ARG A 220 40.87 -27.24 12.49
N ALA A 221 40.26 -26.33 11.75
CA ALA A 221 39.57 -25.17 12.32
C ALA A 221 38.32 -25.64 13.08
N PRO A 222 37.95 -25.00 14.21
CA PRO A 222 36.74 -25.33 14.94
C PRO A 222 35.54 -25.20 14.01
N SER A 223 34.74 -26.27 13.92
CA SER A 223 33.47 -26.26 13.20
C SER A 223 32.66 -25.04 13.65
N PRO A 224 32.16 -24.18 12.74
CA PRO A 224 31.24 -23.14 13.14
C PRO A 224 30.06 -23.79 13.86
N PRO A 225 29.53 -23.18 14.93
CA PRO A 225 28.38 -23.72 15.64
C PRO A 225 27.29 -23.99 14.59
N SER A 226 26.91 -25.26 14.51
CA SER A 226 25.80 -25.71 13.67
C SER A 226 24.64 -24.75 13.87
N ALA A 227 24.17 -24.15 12.78
CA ALA A 227 22.98 -23.29 12.69
C ALA A 227 21.71 -24.09 13.04
N ALA A 228 21.67 -24.61 14.26
CA ALA A 228 20.58 -25.39 14.81
C ALA A 228 19.45 -24.41 15.13
N GLY A 229 18.52 -24.33 14.18
CA GLY A 229 17.18 -23.76 14.34
C GLY A 229 17.16 -22.38 14.97
N GLY A 230 17.29 -21.33 14.15
CA GLY A 230 17.00 -19.96 14.56
C GLY A 230 15.58 -19.85 15.11
N LEU A 231 15.43 -20.06 16.41
CA LEU A 231 14.22 -19.77 17.15
C LEU A 231 13.97 -18.27 17.00
N CYS A 232 12.80 -17.91 16.45
CA CYS A 232 12.23 -16.56 16.49
C CYS A 232 12.53 -15.95 17.86
N CYS A 233 13.31 -14.86 17.92
CA CYS A 233 13.72 -14.18 19.15
C CYS A 233 12.55 -13.44 19.84
N CYS A 234 11.33 -13.86 19.56
CA CYS A 234 10.10 -13.15 19.81
C CYS A 234 9.60 -13.58 21.19
N ASP A 235 9.45 -12.63 22.13
CA ASP A 235 8.90 -12.93 23.46
C ASP A 235 7.51 -13.57 23.32
N PRO A 236 7.33 -14.86 23.70
CA PRO A 236 6.06 -15.56 23.57
C PRO A 236 4.93 -14.86 24.33
N HIS A 237 5.23 -14.16 25.43
CA HIS A 237 4.24 -13.48 26.24
C HIS A 237 3.72 -12.21 25.54
N ALA A 238 4.64 -11.36 25.04
CA ALA A 238 4.27 -10.21 24.21
C ALA A 238 3.43 -10.63 23.00
N MET A 239 3.85 -11.67 22.28
CA MET A 239 3.10 -12.20 21.14
C MET A 239 1.70 -12.70 21.52
N ALA A 240 1.54 -13.36 22.66
CA ALA A 240 0.25 -13.85 23.14
C ALA A 240 -0.69 -12.70 23.50
N SER A 241 -0.16 -11.64 24.12
CA SER A 241 -0.92 -10.41 24.43
C SER A 241 -1.41 -9.72 23.15
N THR A 242 -0.50 -9.48 22.20
CA THR A 242 -0.83 -8.88 20.90
C THR A 242 -1.85 -9.70 20.13
N SER A 243 -1.67 -11.03 20.09
CA SER A 243 -2.61 -11.97 19.48
C SER A 243 -4.01 -11.86 20.08
N ARG A 244 -4.12 -11.78 21.41
CA ARG A 244 -5.40 -11.67 22.12
C ARG A 244 -6.09 -10.35 21.80
N ARG A 245 -5.33 -9.24 21.81
CA ARG A 245 -5.84 -7.91 21.46
C ARG A 245 -6.39 -7.87 20.04
N LEU A 246 -5.60 -8.33 19.07
CA LEU A 246 -6.00 -8.33 17.65
C LEU A 246 -7.20 -9.24 17.37
N ARG A 247 -7.28 -10.39 18.05
CA ARG A 247 -8.44 -11.29 17.98
C ARG A 247 -9.70 -10.61 18.52
N HIS A 248 -9.61 -9.92 19.65
CA HIS A 248 -10.74 -9.17 20.21
C HIS A 248 -11.18 -8.05 19.28
N LEU A 249 -10.25 -7.19 18.85
CA LEU A 249 -10.56 -6.07 17.94
C LEU A 249 -11.29 -6.56 16.69
N THR A 250 -10.78 -7.64 16.09
CA THR A 250 -11.41 -8.27 14.92
C THR A 250 -12.76 -8.89 15.25
N GLY A 251 -12.91 -9.50 16.42
CA GLY A 251 -14.19 -10.05 16.89
C GLY A 251 -15.27 -8.99 17.09
N VAL A 252 -14.90 -7.85 17.69
CA VAL A 252 -15.80 -6.70 17.89
C VAL A 252 -16.15 -6.07 16.55
N PHE A 253 -15.17 -5.86 15.66
CA PHE A 253 -15.40 -5.38 14.30
C PHE A 253 -16.39 -6.28 13.56
N ARG A 254 -16.13 -7.58 13.58
CA ARG A 254 -16.98 -8.58 12.94
C ARG A 254 -18.42 -8.48 13.42
N ALA A 255 -18.64 -8.51 14.74
CA ALA A 255 -19.97 -8.43 15.33
C ALA A 255 -20.70 -7.13 14.92
N HIS A 256 -19.98 -6.01 14.91
CA HIS A 256 -20.51 -4.71 14.50
C HIS A 256 -20.95 -4.72 13.02
N VAL A 257 -20.08 -5.13 12.09
CA VAL A 257 -20.43 -5.11 10.66
C VAL A 257 -21.47 -6.15 10.28
N GLN A 258 -21.52 -7.30 10.97
CA GLN A 258 -22.57 -8.31 10.76
C GLN A 258 -23.96 -7.82 11.19
N ALA A 259 -24.03 -6.96 12.21
CA ALA A 259 -25.28 -6.36 12.65
C ALA A 259 -25.79 -5.28 11.68
N LEU A 260 -24.90 -4.67 10.90
CA LEU A 260 -25.20 -3.55 10.01
C LEU A 260 -25.42 -3.96 8.55
N LEU A 261 -24.69 -4.97 8.07
CA LEU A 261 -24.63 -5.30 6.65
C LEU A 261 -25.43 -6.57 6.32
N PRO A 262 -26.05 -6.63 5.14
CA PRO A 262 -26.57 -7.90 4.61
C PRO A 262 -25.46 -8.95 4.52
N GLU A 263 -25.79 -10.21 4.82
CA GLU A 263 -24.83 -11.34 4.85
C GLU A 263 -23.99 -11.47 3.56
N ARG A 264 -24.57 -11.13 2.39
CA ARG A 264 -23.83 -11.12 1.12
C ARG A 264 -22.76 -10.03 1.09
N ALA A 265 -23.08 -8.81 1.53
CA ALA A 265 -22.14 -7.69 1.58
C ALA A 265 -21.03 -7.97 2.60
N TYR A 266 -21.40 -8.47 3.79
CA TYR A 266 -20.44 -8.87 4.81
C TYR A 266 -19.47 -9.95 4.32
N ARG A 267 -19.94 -10.99 3.62
CA ARG A 267 -19.03 -12.03 3.07
C ARG A 267 -18.01 -11.47 2.07
N ARG A 268 -18.43 -10.53 1.21
CA ARG A 268 -17.53 -9.86 0.27
C ARG A 268 -16.52 -8.99 1.02
N LEU A 269 -16.97 -8.25 2.03
CA LEU A 269 -16.13 -7.41 2.88
C LEU A 269 -15.09 -8.26 3.61
N ALA A 270 -15.51 -9.34 4.27
CA ALA A 270 -14.63 -10.26 4.99
C ALA A 270 -13.57 -10.87 4.06
N ALA A 271 -13.94 -11.22 2.82
CA ALA A 271 -12.99 -11.72 1.82
C ALA A 271 -11.95 -10.66 1.43
N ALA A 272 -12.37 -9.41 1.21
CA ALA A 272 -11.46 -8.30 0.90
C ALA A 272 -10.50 -8.01 2.07
N ILE A 273 -11.01 -7.99 3.30
CA ILE A 273 -10.20 -7.79 4.50
C ILE A 273 -9.19 -8.94 4.69
N CYS A 274 -9.61 -10.20 4.48
CA CYS A 274 -8.69 -11.34 4.53
C CYS A 274 -7.58 -11.22 3.48
N ASN A 275 -7.90 -10.69 2.29
CA ASN A 275 -6.91 -10.44 1.25
C ASN A 275 -5.91 -9.34 1.66
N THR A 276 -6.39 -8.28 2.31
CA THR A 276 -5.52 -7.24 2.90
C THR A 276 -4.58 -7.82 3.94
N TRP A 277 -5.08 -8.64 4.88
CA TRP A 277 -4.24 -9.30 5.88
C TRP A 277 -3.24 -10.28 5.27
N ALA A 278 -3.63 -11.04 4.25
CA ALA A 278 -2.68 -11.86 3.49
C ALA A 278 -1.61 -11.01 2.77
N GLY A 279 -1.95 -9.77 2.39
CA GLY A 279 -1.02 -8.76 1.90
C GLY A 279 0.07 -8.45 2.91
N TYR A 280 -0.27 -8.20 4.18
CA TYR A 280 0.72 -7.89 5.23
C TYR A 280 1.73 -9.03 5.44
N VAL A 281 1.26 -10.29 5.39
CA VAL A 281 2.16 -11.45 5.42
C VAL A 281 3.10 -11.45 4.21
N ALA A 282 2.55 -11.18 3.01
CA ALA A 282 3.36 -11.09 1.79
C ALA A 282 4.38 -9.94 1.87
N GLU A 283 4.00 -8.81 2.45
CA GLU A 283 4.87 -7.65 2.65
C GLU A 283 6.04 -7.97 3.57
N ALA A 284 5.81 -8.63 4.70
CA ALA A 284 6.88 -8.97 5.61
C ALA A 284 7.88 -9.96 4.99
N ASN A 285 7.39 -10.95 4.23
CA ASN A 285 8.26 -11.86 3.46
C ASN A 285 9.04 -11.11 2.37
N PHE A 286 8.40 -10.13 1.72
CA PHE A 286 9.03 -9.29 0.71
C PHE A 286 10.14 -8.42 1.34
N ARG A 287 9.89 -7.84 2.53
CA ARG A 287 10.86 -7.06 3.32
C ARG A 287 12.12 -7.86 3.61
N GLU A 288 11.97 -9.09 4.12
CA GLU A 288 13.10 -9.98 4.41
C GLU A 288 13.90 -10.33 3.15
N SER A 289 13.20 -10.54 2.03
CA SER A 289 13.83 -10.84 0.73
C SER A 289 14.64 -9.65 0.20
N VAL A 290 14.08 -8.43 0.30
CA VAL A 290 14.77 -7.19 -0.10
C VAL A 290 15.98 -6.92 0.81
N GLY A 291 15.81 -7.02 2.12
CA GLY A 291 16.89 -6.81 3.10
C GLY A 291 18.07 -7.76 2.89
N SER A 292 17.79 -9.05 2.66
CA SER A 292 18.82 -10.05 2.36
C SER A 292 19.55 -9.77 1.05
N GLY A 293 18.83 -9.27 0.04
CA GLY A 293 19.39 -8.91 -1.27
C GLY A 293 20.31 -7.69 -1.21
N LEU A 294 19.97 -6.67 -0.41
CA LEU A 294 20.75 -5.44 -0.27
C LEU A 294 22.14 -5.67 0.33
N SER A 295 22.29 -6.69 1.18
CA SER A 295 23.59 -7.07 1.76
C SER A 295 24.52 -7.76 0.74
N SER A 296 23.96 -8.36 -0.31
CA SER A 296 24.78 -8.95 -1.37
C SER A 296 25.35 -7.84 -2.27
N SER A 297 26.67 -7.76 -2.37
CA SER A 297 27.41 -6.71 -3.12
C SER A 297 27.19 -6.76 -4.63
N SER A 298 26.40 -7.71 -5.14
CA SER A 298 26.00 -7.77 -6.53
C SER A 298 24.88 -6.75 -6.80
N THR A 299 25.30 -5.56 -7.22
CA THR A 299 24.46 -4.47 -7.73
C THR A 299 23.84 -4.82 -9.09
N SER A 300 23.17 -5.97 -9.21
CA SER A 300 22.34 -6.24 -10.37
C SER A 300 21.20 -5.23 -10.40
N SER A 301 21.02 -4.56 -11.53
CA SER A 301 19.92 -3.63 -11.78
C SER A 301 18.61 -4.19 -11.24
N ILE A 302 17.83 -3.38 -10.53
CA ILE A 302 16.49 -3.77 -10.09
C ILE A 302 15.72 -4.30 -11.30
N SER A 303 15.30 -5.56 -11.20
CA SER A 303 14.41 -6.12 -12.20
C SER A 303 13.05 -5.43 -12.09
N ARG A 304 12.43 -5.11 -13.23
CA ARG A 304 11.02 -4.68 -13.29
C ARG A 304 10.10 -5.63 -12.52
N SER A 305 10.47 -6.90 -12.44
CA SER A 305 9.76 -7.91 -11.64
C SER A 305 9.70 -7.57 -10.15
N LEU A 306 10.74 -6.95 -9.58
CA LEU A 306 10.76 -6.55 -8.17
C LEU A 306 9.74 -5.42 -7.91
N LEU A 307 9.75 -4.38 -8.74
CA LEU A 307 8.80 -3.26 -8.63
C LEU A 307 7.36 -3.73 -8.85
N GLY A 308 7.13 -4.63 -9.82
CA GLY A 308 5.82 -5.25 -10.02
C GLY A 308 5.36 -6.09 -8.82
N THR A 309 6.28 -6.81 -8.18
CA THR A 309 5.98 -7.59 -6.96
C THR A 309 5.64 -6.65 -5.79
N TYR A 310 6.40 -5.57 -5.63
CA TYR A 310 6.13 -4.55 -4.61
C TYR A 310 4.73 -3.95 -4.76
N LEU A 311 4.36 -3.51 -5.96
CA LEU A 311 3.01 -2.95 -6.19
C LEU A 311 1.91 -3.98 -5.93
N ALA A 312 2.10 -5.25 -6.32
CA ALA A 312 1.14 -6.31 -6.04
C ALA A 312 1.02 -6.66 -4.53
N VAL A 313 2.04 -6.36 -3.73
CA VAL A 313 1.96 -6.42 -2.27
C VAL A 313 1.18 -5.21 -1.76
N ARG A 314 1.55 -4.00 -2.18
CA ARG A 314 0.95 -2.74 -1.73
C ARG A 314 -0.52 -2.58 -2.10
N GLU A 315 -0.93 -3.09 -3.26
CA GLU A 315 -2.34 -3.18 -3.66
C GLU A 315 -3.20 -3.86 -2.58
N ARG A 316 -2.64 -4.83 -1.87
CA ARG A 316 -3.32 -5.55 -0.80
C ARG A 316 -3.20 -4.83 0.53
N THR A 317 -2.03 -4.27 0.85
CA THR A 317 -1.75 -3.68 2.18
C THR A 317 -2.25 -2.26 2.35
N ILE A 318 -2.44 -1.49 1.28
CA ILE A 318 -3.01 -0.12 1.34
C ILE A 318 -4.45 -0.07 1.88
N GLY A 319 -5.14 -1.22 1.91
CA GLY A 319 -6.41 -1.37 2.63
C GLY A 319 -7.62 -0.67 1.98
N VAL A 320 -7.51 -0.26 0.72
CA VAL A 320 -8.57 0.46 -0.01
C VAL A 320 -9.69 -0.48 -0.47
N ALA A 321 -9.37 -1.72 -0.85
CA ALA A 321 -10.33 -2.65 -1.44
C ALA A 321 -11.60 -2.91 -0.59
N PRO A 322 -11.54 -3.06 0.75
CA PRO A 322 -12.73 -3.13 1.60
C PRO A 322 -13.69 -1.94 1.48
N PHE A 323 -13.18 -0.71 1.27
CA PHE A 323 -14.04 0.46 1.03
C PHE A 323 -14.79 0.33 -0.29
N PHE A 324 -14.12 -0.11 -1.37
CA PHE A 324 -14.80 -0.32 -2.65
C PHE A 324 -15.88 -1.40 -2.58
N VAL A 325 -15.65 -2.47 -1.80
CA VAL A 325 -16.69 -3.49 -1.58
C VAL A 325 -17.92 -2.92 -0.86
N LEU A 326 -17.70 -2.04 0.13
CA LEU A 326 -18.77 -1.39 0.88
C LEU A 326 -19.53 -0.37 0.01
N LEU A 327 -18.82 0.42 -0.78
CA LEU A 327 -19.39 1.37 -1.73
C LEU A 327 -20.28 0.65 -2.76
N GLU A 328 -19.78 -0.43 -3.36
CA GLU A 328 -20.55 -1.24 -4.30
C GLU A 328 -21.79 -1.86 -3.65
N ALA A 329 -21.71 -2.27 -2.38
CA ALA A 329 -22.86 -2.83 -1.67
C ALA A 329 -23.93 -1.79 -1.34
N ASP A 330 -23.57 -0.50 -1.26
CA ASP A 330 -24.51 0.61 -1.05
C ASP A 330 -25.18 1.06 -2.35
N VAL A 331 -24.39 1.14 -3.43
CA VAL A 331 -24.81 1.78 -4.68
C VAL A 331 -25.34 0.77 -5.70
N LEU A 332 -24.72 -0.40 -5.84
CA LEU A 332 -25.06 -1.34 -6.90
C LEU A 332 -26.21 -2.28 -6.48
N PRO A 333 -27.10 -2.66 -7.42
CA PRO A 333 -28.17 -3.62 -7.13
C PRO A 333 -27.63 -4.97 -6.61
N ALA A 334 -28.40 -5.60 -5.72
CA ALA A 334 -28.05 -6.92 -5.21
C ALA A 334 -28.04 -7.96 -6.34
N GLY A 335 -26.86 -8.48 -6.70
CA GLY A 335 -26.74 -9.36 -7.88
C GLY A 335 -25.73 -8.84 -8.88
N HIS A 336 -25.56 -7.52 -8.94
CA HIS A 336 -24.74 -6.84 -9.92
C HIS A 336 -23.32 -7.37 -9.95
N VAL A 337 -22.84 -7.60 -11.17
CA VAL A 337 -21.45 -8.01 -11.43
C VAL A 337 -20.76 -6.80 -12.03
N ALA A 338 -19.81 -6.23 -11.30
CA ALA A 338 -19.05 -5.07 -11.77
C ALA A 338 -18.44 -5.34 -13.15
N SER A 339 -18.60 -4.36 -14.05
CA SER A 339 -18.01 -4.36 -15.39
C SER A 339 -16.49 -4.54 -15.36
N GLY A 340 -15.93 -4.86 -16.53
CA GLY A 340 -14.48 -4.91 -16.70
C GLY A 340 -13.84 -3.55 -16.44
N ALA A 341 -14.47 -2.47 -16.93
CA ALA A 341 -13.98 -1.11 -16.77
C ALA A 341 -14.00 -0.64 -15.31
N LEU A 342 -15.05 -0.95 -14.53
CA LEU A 342 -15.09 -0.61 -13.10
C LEU A 342 -14.02 -1.36 -12.29
N LYS A 343 -13.77 -2.64 -12.63
CA LYS A 343 -12.69 -3.40 -12.01
C LYS A 343 -11.32 -2.80 -12.33
N ALA A 344 -11.09 -2.42 -13.57
CA ALA A 344 -9.84 -1.80 -14.01
C ALA A 344 -9.64 -0.41 -13.37
N LEU A 345 -10.71 0.39 -13.25
CA LEU A 345 -10.68 1.67 -12.54
C LEU A 345 -10.25 1.52 -11.07
N LYS A 346 -10.86 0.58 -10.34
CA LYS A 346 -10.49 0.30 -8.93
C LYS A 346 -9.01 -0.08 -8.80
N GLN A 347 -8.51 -0.89 -9.73
CA GLN A 347 -7.10 -1.25 -9.75
C GLN A 347 -6.22 -0.02 -9.97
N SER A 348 -6.49 0.78 -11.00
CA SER A 348 -5.72 1.98 -11.28
C SER A 348 -5.74 2.95 -10.11
N VAL A 349 -6.90 3.19 -9.49
CA VAL A 349 -6.98 4.04 -8.30
C VAL A 349 -6.19 3.48 -7.13
N THR A 350 -6.19 2.16 -6.93
CA THR A 350 -5.37 1.54 -5.87
C THR A 350 -3.88 1.79 -6.14
N ASP A 351 -3.42 1.62 -7.37
CA ASP A 351 -2.04 1.91 -7.77
C ASP A 351 -1.71 3.41 -7.59
N VAL A 352 -2.63 4.33 -7.92
CA VAL A 352 -2.48 5.78 -7.67
C VAL A 352 -2.28 6.07 -6.19
N VAL A 353 -3.14 5.52 -5.34
CA VAL A 353 -3.12 5.75 -3.89
C VAL A 353 -1.83 5.22 -3.27
N VAL A 354 -1.35 4.05 -3.71
CA VAL A 354 -0.05 3.50 -3.31
C VAL A 354 1.08 4.46 -3.68
N LEU A 355 1.14 4.92 -4.93
CA LEU A 355 2.21 5.80 -5.38
C LEU A 355 2.15 7.19 -4.71
N GLN A 356 0.96 7.72 -4.44
CA GLN A 356 0.78 8.94 -3.65
C GLN A 356 1.29 8.75 -2.22
N ASN A 357 0.93 7.63 -1.58
CA ASN A 357 1.39 7.32 -0.23
C ASN A 357 2.91 7.16 -0.18
N ASP A 358 3.53 6.54 -1.18
CA ASP A 358 4.99 6.38 -1.22
C ASP A 358 5.71 7.70 -1.53
N LEU A 359 5.17 8.53 -2.42
CA LEU A 359 5.74 9.86 -2.70
C LEU A 359 5.65 10.78 -1.49
N CYS A 360 4.52 10.77 -0.79
CA CYS A 360 4.33 11.53 0.45
C CYS A 360 5.07 10.88 1.65
N GLY A 361 5.16 9.56 1.72
CA GLY A 361 5.82 8.85 2.83
C GLY A 361 7.35 8.87 2.75
N LEU A 362 7.92 9.36 1.64
CA LEU A 362 9.33 9.16 1.33
C LEU A 362 10.30 9.70 2.40
N GLU A 363 10.07 10.91 2.93
CA GLU A 363 10.96 11.47 3.95
C GLU A 363 10.91 10.69 5.27
N PRO A 364 9.72 10.46 5.87
CA PRO A 364 9.59 9.56 7.02
C PRO A 364 10.20 8.18 6.77
N ASP A 365 9.94 7.58 5.61
CA ASP A 365 10.43 6.25 5.28
C ASP A 365 11.97 6.20 5.21
N ILE A 366 12.62 7.25 4.72
CA ILE A 366 14.09 7.36 4.76
C ILE A 366 14.57 7.54 6.20
N CYS A 367 13.91 8.37 7.00
CA CYS A 367 14.28 8.61 8.40
C CYS A 367 14.13 7.36 9.28
N GLU A 368 13.19 6.47 8.94
CA GLU A 368 12.88 5.24 9.68
C GLU A 368 13.57 3.99 9.10
N ASP A 369 14.48 4.16 8.13
CA ASP A 369 15.13 3.06 7.38
C ASP A 369 14.11 2.09 6.75
N ASN A 370 12.91 2.57 6.41
CA ASN A 370 11.85 1.78 5.79
C ASN A 370 12.10 1.64 4.28
N VAL A 371 12.73 0.54 3.90
CA VAL A 371 13.06 0.25 2.49
C VAL A 371 11.84 -0.07 1.60
N LEU A 372 10.64 -0.24 2.18
CA LEU A 372 9.43 -0.60 1.45
C LEU A 372 8.69 0.64 0.93
N ASN A 373 9.35 1.36 0.04
CA ASN A 373 8.82 2.51 -0.66
C ASN A 373 9.18 2.39 -2.15
N PHE A 374 8.23 2.64 -3.06
CA PHE A 374 8.49 2.51 -4.51
C PHE A 374 9.67 3.36 -4.96
N VAL A 375 9.78 4.59 -4.48
CA VAL A 375 10.84 5.54 -4.87
C VAL A 375 12.20 4.98 -4.48
N ILE A 376 12.32 4.49 -3.23
CA ILE A 376 13.55 3.87 -2.72
C ILE A 376 13.87 2.65 -3.58
N LEU A 377 12.90 1.75 -3.75
CA LEU A 377 13.10 0.51 -4.52
C LEU A 377 13.42 0.76 -5.99
N ALA A 378 13.01 1.89 -6.57
CA ALA A 378 13.27 2.26 -7.96
C ALA A 378 14.58 3.03 -8.17
N SER A 379 15.27 3.43 -7.07
CA SER A 379 16.46 4.28 -7.09
C SER A 379 17.68 3.53 -6.57
N ASP A 380 18.67 3.29 -7.43
CA ASP A 380 19.95 2.70 -7.02
C ASP A 380 20.67 3.57 -5.96
N GLU A 381 20.55 4.89 -6.10
CA GLU A 381 21.13 5.88 -5.19
C GLU A 381 20.50 5.78 -3.80
N LEU A 382 19.17 5.85 -3.67
CA LEU A 382 18.51 5.81 -2.36
C LEU A 382 18.71 4.44 -1.68
N ARG A 383 18.75 3.34 -2.43
CA ARG A 383 19.07 2.03 -1.83
C ARG A 383 20.50 1.95 -1.34
N ALA A 384 21.44 2.53 -2.07
CA ALA A 384 22.83 2.58 -1.63
C ALA A 384 22.95 3.39 -0.33
N VAL A 385 22.24 4.52 -0.25
CA VAL A 385 22.13 5.34 0.97
C VAL A 385 21.57 4.53 2.12
N MET A 386 20.43 3.87 1.93
CA MET A 386 19.78 3.06 2.96
C MET A 386 20.61 1.84 3.39
N ALA A 387 21.52 1.38 2.52
CA ALA A 387 22.50 0.36 2.86
C ALA A 387 23.77 0.92 3.55
N GLY A 388 23.77 2.21 3.93
CA GLY A 388 24.91 2.89 4.54
C GLY A 388 26.11 3.09 3.60
N LYS A 389 25.91 2.96 2.28
CA LYS A 389 26.99 3.11 1.29
C LYS A 389 27.15 4.58 0.91
N GLU A 390 28.40 5.03 0.85
CA GLU A 390 28.75 6.37 0.37
C GLU A 390 28.43 6.48 -1.14
N VAL A 391 27.46 7.32 -1.50
CA VAL A 391 27.10 7.58 -2.91
C VAL A 391 27.87 8.80 -3.40
N ARG A 392 28.65 8.62 -4.46
CA ARG A 392 29.30 9.74 -5.16
C ARG A 392 28.37 10.23 -6.27
N THR A 393 27.78 11.41 -6.09
CA THR A 393 27.04 12.05 -7.17
C THR A 393 28.01 12.70 -8.16
N ALA A 394 27.63 12.79 -9.43
CA ALA A 394 28.43 13.45 -10.46
C ALA A 394 28.51 14.97 -10.26
N ALA A 395 27.58 15.55 -9.50
CA ALA A 395 27.40 16.99 -9.45
C ALA A 395 28.24 17.72 -8.39
N ASN A 396 28.55 17.12 -7.22
CA ASN A 396 29.47 17.70 -6.21
C ASN A 396 29.72 16.67 -5.09
N GLY A 397 31.00 16.35 -4.82
CA GLY A 397 31.58 15.75 -3.61
C GLY A 397 30.74 14.79 -2.74
N ARG A 398 31.23 13.54 -2.57
CA ARG A 398 30.89 12.54 -1.53
C ARG A 398 29.71 12.90 -0.61
N LEU A 399 28.60 12.19 -0.73
CA LEU A 399 27.56 12.18 0.30
C LEU A 399 27.89 11.09 1.32
N ARG A 400 28.28 11.48 2.54
CA ARG A 400 28.29 10.57 3.69
C ARG A 400 26.88 10.47 4.27
N GLY A 401 26.51 9.28 4.76
CA GLY A 401 25.21 9.04 5.39
C GLY A 401 24.89 9.94 6.58
N GLU A 402 25.91 10.54 7.22
CA GLU A 402 25.76 11.49 8.33
C GLU A 402 25.41 12.92 7.89
N GLU A 403 25.55 13.25 6.60
CA GLU A 403 25.19 14.56 6.01
C GLU A 403 23.89 14.50 5.21
N PHE A 404 22.99 13.54 5.55
CA PHE A 404 21.65 13.45 4.96
C PHE A 404 20.72 14.53 5.50
N GLY A 405 21.06 15.79 5.21
CA GLY A 405 20.13 16.92 5.18
C GLY A 405 19.51 17.13 3.80
N MET A 406 19.64 16.15 2.89
CA MET A 406 19.07 16.26 1.55
C MET A 406 17.56 16.05 1.64
N THR A 407 16.82 17.15 1.65
CA THR A 407 15.35 17.14 1.57
C THR A 407 14.90 16.48 0.26
N VAL A 408 13.68 15.96 0.20
CA VAL A 408 13.11 15.44 -1.06
C VAL A 408 13.13 16.50 -2.16
N GLN A 409 13.01 17.77 -1.80
CA GLN A 409 13.15 18.88 -2.75
C GLN A 409 14.53 18.94 -3.41
N GLU A 410 15.60 18.62 -2.68
CA GLU A 410 16.95 18.52 -3.25
C GLU A 410 17.12 17.27 -4.12
N ALA A 411 16.55 16.13 -3.72
CA ALA A 411 16.55 14.92 -4.52
C ALA A 411 15.78 15.10 -5.84
N VAL A 412 14.63 15.79 -5.80
CA VAL A 412 13.85 16.20 -6.96
C VAL A 412 14.65 17.16 -7.85
N LYS A 413 15.26 18.21 -7.28
CA LYS A 413 16.09 19.16 -8.03
C LYS A 413 17.29 18.49 -8.69
N LYS A 414 17.83 17.44 -8.08
CA LYS A 414 18.93 16.63 -8.62
C LYS A 414 18.45 15.56 -9.61
N GLY A 415 17.14 15.45 -9.85
CA GLY A 415 16.57 14.51 -10.80
C GLY A 415 16.68 13.05 -10.35
N ASN A 416 16.46 12.77 -9.06
CA ASN A 416 16.54 11.40 -8.56
C ASN A 416 15.62 10.47 -9.37
N GLU A 417 16.22 9.44 -9.94
CA GLU A 417 15.55 8.56 -10.89
C GLU A 417 14.34 7.85 -10.28
N GLY A 418 14.40 7.49 -9.00
CA GLY A 418 13.27 6.86 -8.30
C GLY A 418 12.05 7.77 -8.24
N ILE A 419 12.25 9.04 -7.93
CA ILE A 419 11.16 10.02 -7.84
C ILE A 419 10.56 10.25 -9.22
N LEU A 420 11.42 10.49 -10.22
CA LEU A 420 10.96 10.68 -11.60
C LEU A 420 10.18 9.47 -12.12
N ARG A 421 10.65 8.24 -11.83
CA ARG A 421 9.94 7.00 -12.19
C ARG A 421 8.61 6.87 -11.45
N ALA A 422 8.57 7.14 -10.14
CA ALA A 422 7.34 7.07 -9.34
C ALA A 422 6.30 8.09 -9.83
N THR A 423 6.70 9.34 -10.07
CA THR A 423 5.83 10.40 -10.60
C THR A 423 5.34 10.08 -12.02
N ALA A 424 6.23 9.61 -12.90
CA ALA A 424 5.83 9.22 -14.25
C ALA A 424 4.83 8.05 -14.22
N MET A 425 5.07 7.05 -13.37
CA MET A 425 4.15 5.93 -13.19
C MET A 425 2.81 6.40 -12.61
N HIS A 426 2.82 7.24 -11.59
CA HIS A 426 1.61 7.82 -11.00
C HIS A 426 0.77 8.53 -12.07
N ASN A 427 1.38 9.41 -12.86
CA ASN A 427 0.68 10.18 -13.89
C ASN A 427 0.09 9.26 -14.97
N ASN A 428 0.82 8.22 -15.37
CA ASN A 428 0.32 7.22 -16.31
C ASN A 428 -0.91 6.49 -15.74
N VAL A 429 -0.85 6.04 -14.49
CA VAL A 429 -1.96 5.32 -13.86
C VAL A 429 -3.18 6.24 -13.68
N VAL A 430 -2.99 7.53 -13.39
CA VAL A 430 -4.07 8.54 -13.37
C VAL A 430 -4.72 8.70 -14.75
N GLU A 431 -3.92 8.76 -15.81
CA GLU A 431 -4.43 8.80 -17.19
C GLU A 431 -5.22 7.53 -17.53
N MET A 432 -4.72 6.35 -17.14
CA MET A 432 -5.42 5.08 -17.31
C MET A 432 -6.73 5.02 -16.52
N ALA A 433 -6.76 5.51 -15.27
CA ALA A 433 -8.00 5.64 -14.50
C ALA A 433 -9.03 6.51 -15.23
N SER A 434 -8.57 7.61 -15.85
CA SER A 434 -9.43 8.51 -16.60
C SER A 434 -10.01 7.83 -17.85
N ARG A 435 -9.19 7.08 -18.59
CA ARG A 435 -9.65 6.26 -19.74
C ARG A 435 -10.66 5.18 -19.32
N HIS A 436 -10.47 4.54 -18.17
CA HIS A 436 -11.44 3.56 -17.66
C HIS A 436 -12.78 4.20 -17.32
N CYS A 437 -12.80 5.45 -16.85
CA CYS A 437 -14.03 6.20 -16.68
C CYS A 437 -14.71 6.51 -18.03
N GLU A 438 -13.95 6.87 -19.06
CA GLU A 438 -14.50 7.06 -20.41
C GLU A 438 -15.12 5.75 -20.96
N TYR A 439 -14.45 4.62 -20.75
CA TYR A 439 -14.99 3.31 -21.14
C TYR A 439 -16.26 2.96 -20.37
N LEU A 440 -16.33 3.25 -19.07
CA LEU A 440 -17.55 3.08 -18.28
C LEU A 440 -18.71 3.91 -18.85
N VAL A 441 -18.48 5.20 -19.12
CA VAL A 441 -19.51 6.07 -19.71
C VAL A 441 -19.98 5.53 -21.06
N ALA A 442 -19.06 5.06 -21.91
CA ALA A 442 -19.41 4.48 -23.20
C ALA A 442 -20.16 3.14 -23.09
N GLU A 443 -19.99 2.38 -22.00
CA GLU A 443 -20.76 1.16 -21.70
C GLU A 443 -22.15 1.50 -21.14
N MET A 444 -22.29 2.58 -20.37
CA MET A 444 -23.57 3.02 -19.80
C MET A 444 -24.62 3.33 -20.87
N ASP A 445 -24.21 3.97 -21.97
CA ASP A 445 -25.09 4.27 -23.11
C ASP A 445 -25.72 3.03 -23.74
N ARG A 446 -25.20 1.83 -23.44
CA ARG A 446 -25.69 0.55 -23.97
C ARG A 446 -26.56 -0.23 -22.99
N GLU A 447 -26.24 -0.16 -21.69
CA GLU A 447 -26.76 -1.10 -20.69
C GLU A 447 -27.49 -0.46 -19.50
N ASN A 448 -27.72 0.86 -19.52
CA ASN A 448 -28.46 1.57 -18.46
C ASN A 448 -27.80 1.39 -17.07
N CYS A 449 -26.46 1.45 -17.02
CA CYS A 449 -25.63 1.23 -15.83
C CYS A 449 -25.34 2.53 -15.04
N ASP A 450 -26.38 3.29 -14.70
CA ASP A 450 -26.24 4.57 -13.98
C ASP A 450 -25.55 4.40 -12.61
N GLU A 451 -25.73 3.25 -11.96
CA GLU A 451 -25.16 2.98 -10.65
C GLU A 451 -23.64 2.77 -10.67
N GLU A 452 -23.08 2.18 -11.73
CA GLU A 452 -21.61 2.04 -11.85
C GLU A 452 -20.94 3.39 -12.03
N ALA A 453 -21.60 4.34 -12.70
CA ALA A 453 -21.14 5.72 -12.83
C ALA A 453 -20.99 6.39 -11.46
N VAL A 454 -21.98 6.17 -10.58
CA VAL A 454 -21.95 6.70 -9.21
C VAL A 454 -20.79 6.09 -8.43
N VAL A 455 -20.59 4.77 -8.51
CA VAL A 455 -19.44 4.11 -7.88
C VAL A 455 -18.11 4.66 -8.42
N ALA A 456 -17.99 4.83 -9.73
CA ALA A 456 -16.79 5.35 -10.36
C ALA A 456 -16.49 6.79 -9.92
N ASN A 457 -17.51 7.65 -9.85
CA ASN A 457 -17.36 9.03 -9.38
C ASN A 457 -16.87 9.08 -7.93
N GLU A 458 -17.40 8.22 -7.05
CA GLU A 458 -16.96 8.14 -5.66
C GLU A 458 -15.52 7.60 -5.52
N ILE A 459 -15.12 6.66 -6.39
CA ILE A 459 -13.73 6.18 -6.45
C ILE A 459 -12.77 7.30 -6.88
N LEU A 460 -13.15 8.15 -7.85
CA LEU A 460 -12.34 9.31 -8.25
C LEU A 460 -12.31 10.41 -7.18
N ASN A 461 -13.42 10.64 -6.49
CA ASN A 461 -13.48 11.55 -5.34
C ASN A 461 -12.50 11.09 -4.24
N PHE A 462 -12.46 9.78 -3.97
CA PHE A 462 -11.51 9.20 -3.02
C PHE A 462 -10.06 9.52 -3.39
N VAL A 463 -9.65 9.41 -4.66
CA VAL A 463 -8.29 9.78 -5.10
C VAL A 463 -7.96 11.23 -4.79
N THR A 464 -8.88 12.15 -5.12
CA THR A 464 -8.67 13.58 -4.91
C THR A 464 -8.58 13.90 -3.42
N THR A 465 -9.44 13.29 -2.61
CA THR A 465 -9.45 13.46 -1.16
C THR A 465 -8.19 12.86 -0.52
N HIS A 466 -7.77 11.67 -0.96
CA HIS A 466 -6.53 11.04 -0.50
C HIS A 466 -5.31 11.91 -0.80
N TYR A 467 -5.19 12.46 -2.01
CA TYR A 467 -4.11 13.38 -2.35
C TYR A 467 -4.06 14.58 -1.41
N ARG A 468 -5.23 15.18 -1.08
CA ARG A 468 -5.29 16.30 -0.12
C ARG A 468 -4.81 15.89 1.27
N TRP A 469 -5.24 14.73 1.76
CA TRP A 469 -4.80 14.23 3.06
C TRP A 469 -3.29 13.98 3.07
N ALA A 470 -2.78 13.31 2.03
CA ALA A 470 -1.35 13.02 1.90
C ALA A 470 -0.52 14.32 1.81
N SER A 471 -1.00 15.34 1.10
CA SER A 471 -0.32 16.63 1.02
C SER A 471 -0.37 17.44 2.32
N GLN A 472 -1.44 17.33 3.11
CA GLN A 472 -1.56 18.07 4.39
C GLN A 472 -0.71 17.45 5.49
N ALA A 473 -0.44 16.14 5.41
CA ALA A 473 0.46 15.47 6.33
C ALA A 473 1.91 15.96 6.24
N TRP A 474 2.26 16.72 5.19
CA TRP A 474 3.59 17.31 4.96
C TRP A 474 3.79 18.70 5.53
N ASP A 475 2.72 19.40 5.90
CA ASP A 475 2.84 20.76 6.42
C ASP A 475 3.27 20.81 7.90
N PHE A 476 3.69 19.67 8.48
CA PHE A 476 4.17 19.49 9.86
C PHE A 476 5.56 18.89 9.88
#